data_AF-A0A7X8M2J7-F1
#
_entry.id   AF-A0A7X8M2J7-F1
#
_cell.length_a   1.000
_cell.length_b   1.000
_cell.length_c   1.000
_cell.angle_alpha   90.00
_cell.angle_beta   90.00
_cell.angle_gamma   90.00
#
_symmetry.space_group_name_H-M   'P 1'
#
loop_
_entity.id
_entity.type
_entity.pdbx_description
1 polymer ?
#
loop_
_entity_poly.entity_id
_entity_poly.type
_entity_poly.pdbx_seq_one_letter_code
_entity_poly.pdbx_strand_id
1 'polypeptide(L)' 'MKYEEIRQYLKQNPYCFRTLREREEEMNNRIMEREGKRIYFAQASNRYHDENMRDIEL' A
#
# COMPACT_ATOMS: atom_id res chain seq x y z
N MET A 1 -4.49 -15.68 20.11
CA MET A 1 -3.22 -15.06 19.69
C MET A 1 -2.80 -14.07 20.75
N LYS A 2 -1.58 -14.16 21.26
CA LYS A 2 -1.05 -13.22 22.26
C LYS A 2 -0.52 -11.96 21.55
N TYR A 3 -0.58 -10.83 22.25
CA TYR A 3 -0.17 -9.52 21.69
C TYR A 3 1.26 -9.52 21.13
N GLU A 4 2.20 -10.18 21.82
CA GLU A 4 3.61 -10.24 21.39
C GLU A 4 3.80 -10.98 20.06
N GLU A 5 2.98 -12.01 19.80
CA GLU A 5 3.05 -12.80 18.56
C GLU A 5 2.62 -11.93 17.36
N ILE A 6 1.54 -11.15 17.55
CA ILE A 6 1.06 -10.20 16.53
C ILE A 6 2.10 -9.10 16.30
N ARG A 7 2.73 -8.59 17.37
CA ARG A 7 3.74 -7.53 17.28
C ARG A 7 4.97 -7.97 16.49
N GLN A 8 5.48 -9.19 16.75
CA GLN A 8 6.61 -9.74 16.01
C GLN A 8 6.24 -10.03 14.55
N TYR A 9 5.04 -10.58 14.32
CA TYR A 9 4.54 -10.87 12.98
C TYR A 9 4.41 -9.62 12.11
N LEU A 10 3.84 -8.53 12.65
CA LEU A 10 3.72 -7.25 11.95
C LEU A 10 5.07 -6.54 11.78
N LYS A 11 6.03 -6.75 12.69
CA LYS A 11 7.40 -6.22 12.52
C LYS A 11 8.15 -6.89 11.37
N GLN A 12 7.94 -8.19 11.16
CA GLN A 12 8.53 -8.95 10.05
C GLN A 12 7.78 -8.73 8.74
N ASN A 13 6.47 -8.50 8.81
CA ASN A 13 5.60 -8.28 7.66
C ASN A 13 4.89 -6.92 7.82
N PRO A 14 5.61 -5.79 7.66
CA PRO A 14 5.05 -4.45 7.87
C PRO A 14 3.89 -4.12 6.92
N TYR A 15 3.68 -4.94 5.89
CA TYR A 15 2.70 -4.74 4.84
C TYR A 15 1.50 -5.69 4.88
N CYS A 16 1.22 -6.35 6.02
CA CYS A 16 0.03 -7.22 6.16
C CYS A 16 -1.32 -6.52 5.90
N PHE A 17 -1.36 -5.18 5.90
CA PHE A 17 -2.55 -4.37 5.64
C PHE A 17 -2.50 -3.59 4.32
N ARG A 18 -1.43 -3.71 3.53
CA ARG A 18 -1.47 -3.16 2.18
C ARG A 18 -2.34 -4.08 1.34
N THR A 19 -3.38 -3.51 0.73
CA THR A 19 -4.04 -4.16 -0.39
C THR A 19 -2.98 -4.45 -1.44
N LEU A 20 -2.84 -5.72 -1.82
CA LEU A 20 -2.04 -6.09 -2.99
C LEU A 20 -2.46 -5.17 -4.14
N ARG A 21 -1.50 -4.71 -4.95
CA ARG A 21 -1.77 -3.79 -6.07
C ARG A 21 -2.93 -4.28 -6.95
N GLU A 22 -3.02 -5.59 -7.14
CA GLU A 22 -4.09 -6.27 -7.87
C GLU A 22 -5.49 -6.01 -7.27
N ARG A 23 -5.60 -5.98 -5.94
CA ARG A 23 -6.86 -5.73 -5.23
C ARG A 23 -7.26 -4.25 -5.26
N GLU A 24 -6.27 -3.36 -5.28
CA GLU A 24 -6.50 -1.92 -5.49
C GLU A 24 -7.00 -1.64 -6.91
N GLU A 25 -6.39 -2.28 -7.92
CA GLU A 25 -6.82 -2.23 -9.32
C GLU A 25 -8.24 -2.78 -9.52
N GLU A 26 -8.57 -3.92 -8.89
CA GLU A 26 -9.92 -4.48 -8.92
C GLU A 26 -10.97 -3.50 -8.35
N MET A 27 -10.65 -2.87 -7.22
CA MET A 27 -11.53 -1.88 -6.60
C MET A 27 -11.72 -0.65 -7.49
N ASN A 28 -10.63 -0.16 -8.09
CA ASN A 28 -10.67 0.98 -9.00
C ASN A 28 -11.52 0.69 -10.25
N ASN A 29 -11.41 -0.52 -10.82
CA ASN A 29 -12.22 -0.94 -11.96
C ASN A 29 -13.71 -0.97 -11.62
N ARG A 30 -14.10 -1.53 -10.47
CA ARG A 30 -15.49 -1.56 -10.00
C ARG A 30 -16.07 -0.16 -9.81
N ILE A 31 -15.27 0.79 -9.34
CA ILE A 31 -15.68 2.19 -9.20
C ILE A 31 -15.90 2.82 -10.59
N MET A 32 -14.97 2.62 -11.53
CA MET A 32 -15.09 3.15 -12.89
C MET A 32 -16.30 2.59 -13.65
N GLU A 33 -16.56 1.29 -13.52
CA GLU A 33 -17.74 0.64 -14.12
C GLU A 33 -19.04 1.24 -13.60
N ARG A 34 -19.13 1.50 -12.29
CA ARG A 34 -20.31 2.08 -11.67
C ARG A 34 -20.55 3.54 -12.06
N GLU A 35 -19.48 4.31 -12.20
CA GLU A 35 -19.54 5.72 -12.56
C GLU A 35 -19.70 5.96 -14.07
N GLY A 36 -19.39 4.95 -14.89
CA GLY A 36 -19.50 5.03 -16.36
C GLY A 36 -18.54 6.06 -16.98
N LYS A 37 -17.51 6.48 -16.24
CA LYS A 37 -16.54 7.51 -16.64
C LYS A 37 -15.13 7.07 -16.28
N ARG A 38 -14.17 7.55 -17.07
CA ARG A 38 -12.76 7.33 -16.78
C ARG A 38 -12.33 8.18 -15.58
N ILE A 39 -11.88 7.53 -14.51
CA ILE A 39 -11.41 8.17 -13.28
C ILE A 39 -9.91 7.93 -13.15
N TYR A 40 -9.16 8.99 -12.85
CA TYR A 40 -7.74 8.90 -12.55
C TYR A 40 -7.56 8.97 -11.04
N PHE A 41 -7.24 7.82 -10.43
CA PHE A 41 -7.00 7.74 -9.00
C PHE A 41 -5.63 8.31 -8.67
N ALA A 42 -5.58 9.28 -7.75
CA ALA A 42 -4.33 9.83 -7.26
C ALA A 42 -3.64 8.79 -6.36
N GLN A 43 -2.39 8.46 -6.68
CA GLN A 43 -1.57 7.64 -5.78
C GLN A 43 -1.08 8.51 -4.62
N ALA A 44 -1.16 8.00 -3.40
CA ALA A 44 -0.53 8.64 -2.26
C ALA A 44 0.97 8.83 -2.57
N SER A 45 1.48 10.05 -2.41
CA SER A 45 2.84 10.37 -2.84
C SER A 45 3.85 9.47 -2.12
N ASN A 46 4.88 9.04 -2.84
CA ASN A 46 5.97 8.20 -2.37
C ASN A 46 6.87 8.84 -1.29
N ARG A 47 6.38 9.81 -0.49
CA ARG A 47 7.18 10.48 0.55
C ARG A 47 7.71 9.53 1.63
N TYR A 48 7.16 8.32 1.73
CA TYR A 48 7.66 7.25 2.60
C TYR A 48 8.17 6.03 1.84
N HIS A 49 8.35 6.14 0.51
CA HIS A 49 8.51 4.98 -0.36
C HIS A 49 9.94 4.74 -0.86
N ASP A 50 10.91 5.53 -0.39
CA ASP A 50 12.32 5.35 -0.76
C ASP A 50 13.17 4.95 0.45
N GLU A 51 13.01 3.70 0.91
CA GLU A 51 13.99 3.04 1.79
C GLU A 51 15.19 2.50 0.98
N ASN A 52 15.35 2.96 -0.28
CA ASN A 52 16.50 2.68 -1.14
C ASN A 52 17.25 3.96 -1.59
N MET A 53 17.07 5.09 -0.90
CA MET A 53 18.12 6.12 -0.88
C MET A 53 19.31 5.58 -0.08
N ARG A 54 20.18 4.89 -0.81
CA ARG A 54 21.62 4.95 -0.57
C ARG A 54 22.02 6.42 -0.50
N ASP A 55 22.98 6.69 0.38
CA ASP A 55 23.65 7.97 0.59
C ASP A 55 23.02 8.86 1.68
N ILE A 56 23.15 8.39 2.91
CA ILE A 56 23.55 9.30 3.99
C ILE A 56 25.00 9.70 3.69
N GLU A 57 25.20 10.81 2.98
CA GLU A 57 26.38 11.66 3.19
C GLU A 57 25.89 13.09 3.46
N LEU A 58 26.54 13.68 4.47
CA LEU A 58 26.27 14.97 5.11
C LEU A 58 26.29 16.17 4.17
#